data_AF-A0A3C1ZS70-F1
#
_entry.id   AF-A0A3C1ZS70-F1
#
_cell.length_a   1.000
_cell.length_b   1.000
_cell.length_c   1.000
_cell.angle_alpha   90.00
_cell.angle_beta   90.00
_cell.angle_gamma   90.00
#
_symmetry.space_group_name_H-M   'P 1'
#
loop_
_entity.id
_entity.type
_entity.pdbx_description
1 polymer ?
#
loop_
_entity_poly.entity_id
_entity_poly.type
_entity_poly.pdbx_seq_one_letter_code
_entity_poly.pdbx_strand_id
1 'polypeptide(L)'
;ADPELFRYYNDIVKEPLNALDIAKEGGGTLLDKVSRSAFFREITEAGNVFEAKILGELLDKTSPTYKKLEELVPDLSERKVLSQVQFCIPGKSTPCNEAGEYFIADFVFVKYDSRNRINDIIVADSKLSQNTNLTGGQELAQKGIGNNLVIRSTIISQDANKVDLVTPLQSGASVKNSAFYKVYGDGKGNFSGIE
;
A
#
# COMPACT_ATOMS: atom_id res chain seq x y z
N ALA A 1 31.20 -7.93 -28.27
CA ALA A 1 29.88 -7.90 -27.61
C ALA A 1 28.90 -8.52 -28.57
N ASP A 2 27.98 -9.36 -28.08
CA ASP A 2 26.95 -10.00 -28.90
C ASP A 2 25.92 -8.94 -29.37
N PRO A 3 25.82 -8.65 -30.68
CA PRO A 3 24.91 -7.62 -31.20
C PRO A 3 23.43 -7.93 -30.95
N GLU A 4 23.05 -9.21 -30.91
CA GLU A 4 21.67 -9.62 -30.61
C GLU A 4 21.33 -9.33 -29.16
N LEU A 5 22.21 -9.71 -28.24
CA LEU A 5 22.06 -9.41 -26.81
C LEU A 5 21.93 -7.90 -26.56
N PHE A 6 22.69 -7.09 -27.30
CA PHE A 6 22.62 -5.63 -27.21
C PHE A 6 21.31 -5.06 -27.75
N ARG A 7 20.72 -5.68 -28.79
CA ARG A 7 19.39 -5.30 -29.30
C ARG A 7 18.31 -5.56 -28.25
N TYR A 8 18.24 -6.77 -27.69
CA TYR A 8 17.26 -7.11 -26.64
C TYR A 8 17.39 -6.22 -25.40
N TYR A 9 18.62 -5.87 -25.01
CA TYR A 9 18.85 -4.91 -23.93
C TYR A 9 18.21 -3.55 -24.22
N ASN A 10 18.42 -3.00 -25.43
CA ASN A 10 17.84 -1.72 -25.81
C ASN A 10 16.31 -1.79 -25.91
N ASP A 11 15.75 -2.90 -26.37
CA ASP A 11 14.30 -3.10 -26.45
C ASP A 11 13.68 -3.17 -25.04
N ILE A 12 14.30 -3.86 -24.08
CA ILE A 12 13.90 -3.85 -22.66
C ILE A 12 13.89 -2.44 -22.07
N VAL A 13 14.89 -1.61 -22.40
CA VAL A 13 14.98 -0.24 -21.90
C VAL A 13 13.87 0.65 -22.49
N LYS A 14 13.48 0.43 -23.74
CA LYS A 14 12.43 1.19 -24.43
C LYS A 14 11.03 0.76 -24.03
N GLU A 15 10.83 -0.53 -23.76
CA GLU A 15 9.52 -1.13 -23.48
C GLU A 15 9.53 -1.89 -22.15
N PRO A 16 9.64 -1.18 -21.01
CA PRO A 16 9.82 -1.81 -19.70
C PRO A 16 8.63 -2.68 -19.27
N LEU A 17 7.40 -2.35 -19.71
CA LEU A 17 6.21 -3.17 -19.43
C LEU A 17 6.19 -4.50 -20.20
N ASN A 18 6.84 -4.56 -21.37
CA ASN A 18 6.98 -5.76 -22.18
C ASN A 18 8.31 -6.50 -21.91
N ALA A 19 9.14 -5.99 -20.99
CA ALA A 19 10.51 -6.43 -20.79
C ALA A 19 10.63 -7.94 -20.50
N LEU A 20 9.67 -8.52 -19.77
CA LEU A 20 9.68 -9.95 -19.44
C LEU A 20 9.45 -10.83 -20.67
N ASP A 21 8.63 -10.38 -21.62
CA ASP A 21 8.39 -11.11 -22.86
C ASP A 21 9.57 -10.93 -23.83
N ILE A 22 10.13 -9.71 -23.92
CA ILE A 22 11.36 -9.44 -24.68
C ILE A 22 12.53 -10.30 -24.20
N ALA A 23 12.67 -10.51 -22.88
CA ALA A 23 13.74 -11.36 -22.34
C ALA A 23 13.52 -12.86 -22.60
N LYS A 24 12.27 -13.34 -22.67
CA LYS A 24 11.99 -14.72 -23.05
C LYS A 24 12.44 -15.00 -24.49
N GLU A 25 12.27 -14.03 -25.38
CA GLU A 25 12.70 -14.13 -26.78
C GLU A 25 14.22 -14.09 -26.93
N GLY A 26 14.90 -13.22 -26.17
CA GLY A 26 16.35 -13.06 -26.28
C GLY A 26 17.18 -14.15 -25.58
N GLY A 27 16.63 -14.79 -24.54
CA GLY A 27 17.30 -15.88 -23.81
C GLY A 27 18.49 -15.43 -22.94
N GLY A 28 18.70 -16.11 -21.81
CA GLY A 28 19.88 -15.94 -20.97
C GLY A 28 19.66 -15.14 -19.66
N THR A 29 20.54 -15.39 -18.70
CA THR A 29 20.42 -14.92 -17.31
C THR A 29 20.56 -13.41 -17.15
N LEU A 30 21.34 -12.75 -18.00
CA LEU A 30 21.51 -11.30 -17.98
C LEU A 30 20.23 -10.58 -18.41
N LEU A 31 19.57 -11.04 -19.48
CA LEU A 31 18.32 -10.46 -19.94
C LEU A 31 17.17 -10.69 -18.96
N ASP A 32 17.10 -11.87 -18.31
CA ASP A 32 16.10 -12.11 -17.24
C ASP A 32 16.30 -11.14 -16.05
N LYS A 33 17.55 -10.89 -15.64
CA LYS A 33 17.83 -9.93 -14.57
C LYS A 33 17.46 -8.50 -14.95
N VAL A 34 17.87 -8.04 -16.13
CA VAL A 34 17.61 -6.67 -16.59
C VAL A 34 16.12 -6.44 -16.86
N SER A 35 15.43 -7.40 -17.48
CA SER A 35 13.99 -7.29 -17.74
C SER A 35 13.16 -7.24 -16.47
N ARG A 36 13.43 -8.12 -15.49
CA ARG A 36 12.78 -8.04 -14.18
C ARG A 36 13.02 -6.68 -13.54
N SER A 37 14.25 -6.19 -13.55
CA SER A 37 14.57 -4.89 -12.99
C SER A 37 13.82 -3.75 -13.68
N ALA A 38 13.71 -3.76 -15.01
CA ALA A 38 13.00 -2.75 -15.78
C ALA A 38 11.48 -2.80 -15.53
N PHE A 39 10.90 -3.99 -15.59
CA PHE A 39 9.47 -4.22 -15.33
C PHE A 39 9.08 -3.80 -13.90
N PHE A 40 9.83 -4.26 -12.89
CA PHE A 40 9.52 -3.91 -11.50
C PHE A 40 9.67 -2.43 -11.23
N ARG A 41 10.65 -1.75 -11.84
CA ARG A 41 10.79 -0.28 -11.72
C ARG A 41 9.53 0.43 -12.22
N GLU A 42 9.08 0.09 -13.42
CA GLU A 42 7.91 0.71 -14.05
C GLU A 42 6.62 0.46 -13.25
N ILE A 43 6.39 -0.78 -12.83
CA ILE A 43 5.21 -1.12 -12.02
C ILE A 43 5.26 -0.46 -10.63
N THR A 44 6.44 -0.33 -10.03
CA THR A 44 6.61 0.38 -8.75
C THR A 44 6.32 1.87 -8.92
N GLU A 45 6.79 2.49 -9.98
CA GLU A 45 6.51 3.89 -10.29
C GLU A 45 5.01 4.13 -10.52
N ALA A 46 4.38 3.30 -11.34
CA ALA A 46 2.94 3.35 -11.56
C ALA A 46 2.16 3.15 -10.25
N GLY A 47 2.61 2.22 -9.40
CA GLY A 47 2.04 1.97 -8.07
C GLY A 47 2.09 3.20 -7.19
N ASN A 48 3.26 3.85 -7.08
CA ASN A 48 3.45 5.06 -6.29
C ASN A 48 2.58 6.23 -6.78
N VAL A 49 2.47 6.40 -8.11
CA VAL A 49 1.60 7.42 -8.71
C VAL A 49 0.14 7.15 -8.37
N PHE A 50 -0.30 5.89 -8.46
CA PHE A 50 -1.65 5.50 -8.11
C PHE A 50 -1.93 5.70 -6.62
N GLU A 51 -1.03 5.27 -5.74
CA GLU A 51 -1.14 5.47 -4.30
C GLU A 51 -1.32 6.96 -3.95
N ALA A 52 -0.48 7.83 -4.50
CA ALA A 52 -0.55 9.26 -4.27
C ALA A 52 -1.88 9.87 -4.77
N LYS A 53 -2.37 9.41 -5.92
CA LYS A 53 -3.69 9.82 -6.44
C LYS A 53 -4.80 9.39 -5.50
N ILE A 54 -4.82 8.12 -5.08
CA ILE A 54 -5.83 7.60 -4.14
C ILE A 54 -5.77 8.35 -2.81
N LEU A 55 -4.58 8.66 -2.28
CA LEU A 55 -4.45 9.49 -1.08
C LEU A 55 -5.14 10.85 -1.28
N GLY A 56 -4.85 11.54 -2.38
CA GLY A 56 -5.49 12.82 -2.71
C GLY A 56 -7.02 12.70 -2.76
N GLU A 57 -7.53 11.65 -3.40
CA GLU A 57 -8.96 11.38 -3.46
C GLU A 57 -9.56 11.04 -2.08
N LEU A 58 -8.86 10.30 -1.22
CA LEU A 58 -9.32 10.00 0.14
C LEU A 58 -9.34 11.22 1.08
N LEU A 59 -8.59 12.27 0.75
CA LEU A 59 -8.62 13.54 1.48
C LEU A 59 -9.70 14.49 0.95
N ASP A 60 -10.20 14.28 -0.27
CA ASP A 60 -11.32 14.99 -0.87
C ASP A 60 -12.64 14.24 -0.63
N LYS A 61 -13.46 14.79 0.27
CA LYS A 61 -14.77 14.23 0.64
C LYS A 61 -15.77 14.16 -0.52
N THR A 62 -15.51 14.82 -1.64
CA THR A 62 -16.34 14.80 -2.84
C THR A 62 -15.88 13.79 -3.88
N SER A 63 -14.71 13.18 -3.70
CA SER A 63 -14.17 12.25 -4.67
C SER A 63 -14.99 10.96 -4.75
N PRO A 64 -15.05 10.30 -5.93
CA PRO A 64 -15.70 9.01 -6.07
C PRO A 64 -15.13 7.94 -5.12
N THR A 65 -13.80 7.92 -4.92
CA THR A 65 -13.11 6.98 -4.05
C THR A 65 -13.50 7.17 -2.59
N TYR A 66 -13.53 8.43 -2.11
CA TYR A 66 -13.99 8.73 -0.76
C TYR A 66 -15.44 8.29 -0.56
N LYS A 67 -16.33 8.65 -1.50
CA LYS A 67 -17.75 8.29 -1.41
C LYS A 67 -17.96 6.78 -1.41
N LYS A 68 -17.19 6.05 -2.20
CA LYS A 68 -17.27 4.58 -2.21
C LYS A 68 -16.79 3.97 -0.90
N LEU A 69 -15.73 4.53 -0.30
CA LEU A 69 -15.27 4.06 1.00
C LEU A 69 -16.22 4.45 2.13
N GLU A 70 -16.85 5.62 2.07
CA GLU A 70 -17.86 6.10 3.04
C GLU A 70 -19.09 5.19 3.09
N GLU A 71 -19.49 4.60 1.97
CA GLU A 71 -20.54 3.57 1.94
C GLU A 71 -20.20 2.32 2.79
N LEU A 72 -18.90 1.97 2.86
CA LEU A 72 -18.39 0.82 3.63
C LEU A 72 -17.99 1.20 5.07
N VAL A 73 -17.65 2.47 5.27
CA VAL A 73 -17.17 3.05 6.54
C VAL A 73 -18.00 4.31 6.83
N PRO A 74 -19.19 4.17 7.43
CA PRO A 74 -20.10 5.32 7.62
C PRO A 74 -19.54 6.46 8.48
N ASP A 75 -18.55 6.17 9.33
CA ASP A 75 -17.87 7.14 10.18
C ASP A 75 -16.56 7.68 9.58
N LEU A 76 -16.32 7.48 8.28
CA LEU A 76 -15.07 7.86 7.60
C LEU A 76 -14.71 9.33 7.80
N SER A 77 -15.71 10.21 7.83
CA SER A 77 -15.53 11.66 7.99
C SER A 77 -15.02 12.09 9.37
N GLU A 78 -15.13 11.22 10.37
CA GLU A 78 -14.64 11.42 11.74
C GLU A 78 -13.21 10.90 11.93
N ARG A 79 -12.69 10.12 10.97
CA ARG A 79 -11.39 9.46 11.05
C ARG A 79 -10.26 10.34 10.50
N LYS A 80 -9.08 10.20 11.10
CA LYS A 80 -7.85 10.81 10.59
C LYS A 80 -7.18 9.87 9.60
N VAL A 81 -6.77 10.38 8.44
CA VAL A 81 -6.11 9.60 7.38
C VAL A 81 -4.60 9.71 7.56
N LEU A 82 -3.92 8.59 7.76
CA LEU A 82 -2.47 8.48 7.73
C LEU A 82 -2.04 7.75 6.47
N SER A 83 -0.81 7.97 6.03
CA SER A 83 -0.20 7.25 4.92
C SER A 83 1.05 6.51 5.36
N GLN A 84 1.37 5.39 4.72
CA GLN A 84 2.63 4.66 4.88
C GLN A 84 2.93 4.25 6.34
N VAL A 85 1.90 3.73 7.04
CA VAL A 85 2.03 3.29 8.44
C VAL A 85 2.50 1.85 8.49
N GLN A 86 3.49 1.57 9.34
CA GLN A 86 4.11 0.27 9.44
C GLN A 86 3.59 -0.48 10.65
N PHE A 87 3.21 -1.73 10.45
CA PHE A 87 2.71 -2.62 11.50
C PHE A 87 3.52 -3.91 11.53
N CYS A 88 3.78 -4.43 12.73
CA CYS A 88 4.22 -5.81 12.85
C CYS A 88 3.08 -6.74 12.38
N ILE A 89 3.43 -7.85 11.74
CA ILE A 89 2.45 -8.89 11.41
C ILE A 89 1.84 -9.49 12.69
N PRO A 90 0.62 -10.06 12.63
CA PRO A 90 0.01 -10.70 13.79
C PRO A 90 0.93 -11.72 14.48
N GLY A 91 1.05 -11.64 15.81
CA GLY A 91 1.92 -12.51 16.61
C GLY A 91 3.38 -12.03 16.74
N LYS A 92 3.77 -10.93 16.08
CA LYS A 92 5.06 -10.26 16.26
C LYS A 92 4.92 -8.99 17.10
N SER A 93 6.03 -8.56 17.69
CA SER A 93 6.13 -7.33 18.48
C SER A 93 7.33 -6.49 18.03
N THR A 94 7.28 -5.18 18.29
CA THR A 94 8.38 -4.25 18.02
C THR A 94 9.70 -4.76 18.61
N PRO A 95 10.82 -4.71 17.86
CA PRO A 95 11.00 -3.91 16.64
C PRO A 95 10.63 -4.59 15.32
N CYS A 96 10.25 -5.87 15.30
CA CYS A 96 9.81 -6.65 14.11
C CYS A 96 10.55 -6.25 12.82
N ASN A 97 11.88 -6.37 12.83
CA ASN A 97 12.76 -5.78 11.83
C ASN A 97 13.09 -6.73 10.67
N GLU A 98 12.83 -8.02 10.81
CA GLU A 98 13.20 -8.99 9.78
C GLU A 98 12.21 -8.98 8.62
N ALA A 99 12.68 -9.39 7.44
CA ALA A 99 11.83 -9.53 6.27
C ALA A 99 10.68 -10.50 6.58
N GLY A 100 9.45 -10.05 6.35
CA GLY A 100 8.25 -10.82 6.67
C GLY A 100 7.72 -10.64 8.10
N GLU A 101 8.35 -9.84 8.95
CA GLU A 101 7.84 -9.54 10.30
C GLU A 101 6.96 -8.30 10.38
N TYR A 102 6.91 -7.51 9.32
CA TYR A 102 6.10 -6.30 9.24
C TYR A 102 5.53 -6.11 7.84
N PHE A 103 4.52 -5.26 7.75
CA PHE A 103 4.01 -4.72 6.49
C PHE A 103 3.83 -3.21 6.61
N ILE A 104 3.74 -2.57 5.45
CA ILE A 104 3.43 -1.14 5.33
C ILE A 104 2.01 -1.06 4.76
N ALA A 105 1.15 -0.34 5.46
CA ALA A 105 -0.18 0.02 4.99
C ALA A 105 -0.11 1.34 4.25
N ASP A 106 -0.64 1.39 3.03
CA ASP A 106 -0.68 2.61 2.24
C ASP A 106 -1.50 3.68 2.95
N PHE A 107 -2.68 3.32 3.48
CA PHE A 107 -3.58 4.22 4.20
C PHE A 107 -4.09 3.63 5.51
N VAL A 108 -4.21 4.46 6.54
CA VAL A 108 -4.79 4.10 7.84
C VAL A 108 -5.77 5.16 8.32
N PHE A 109 -7.00 4.75 8.64
CA PHE A 109 -8.05 5.63 9.14
C PHE A 109 -8.21 5.45 10.66
N VAL A 110 -7.74 6.42 11.42
CA VAL A 110 -7.69 6.39 12.88
C VAL A 110 -8.94 7.04 13.46
N LYS A 111 -9.66 6.32 14.33
CA LYS A 111 -10.77 6.84 15.13
C LYS A 111 -10.35 7.05 16.58
N TYR A 112 -10.83 8.14 17.17
CA TYR A 112 -10.63 8.44 18.59
C TYR A 112 -11.91 8.20 19.39
N ASP A 113 -11.76 7.78 20.65
CA ASP A 113 -12.85 7.75 21.61
C ASP A 113 -13.11 9.13 22.23
N SER A 114 -14.15 9.24 23.07
CA SER A 114 -14.50 10.50 23.76
C SER A 114 -13.46 11.00 24.75
N ARG A 115 -12.41 10.20 25.04
CA ARG A 115 -11.27 10.55 25.89
C ARG A 115 -10.01 10.82 25.06
N ASN A 116 -10.18 11.04 23.75
CA ASN A 116 -9.09 11.31 22.81
C ASN A 116 -8.07 10.17 22.67
N ARG A 117 -8.41 8.94 23.06
CA ARG A 117 -7.57 7.75 22.88
C ARG A 117 -7.91 7.10 21.55
N ILE A 118 -6.94 6.43 20.94
CA ILE A 118 -7.19 5.65 19.71
C ILE A 118 -8.16 4.52 20.05
N ASN A 119 -9.33 4.52 19.42
CA ASN A 119 -10.37 3.51 19.59
C ASN A 119 -10.09 2.30 18.70
N ASP A 120 -9.95 2.56 17.39
CA ASP A 120 -9.70 1.56 16.35
C ASP A 120 -9.08 2.23 15.13
N ILE A 121 -8.51 1.39 14.27
CA ILE A 121 -8.03 1.77 12.95
C ILE A 121 -8.72 0.94 11.88
N ILE A 122 -8.83 1.50 10.69
CA ILE A 122 -9.12 0.77 9.46
C ILE A 122 -7.90 0.89 8.56
N VAL A 123 -7.49 -0.22 7.96
CA VAL A 123 -6.40 -0.24 6.98
C VAL A 123 -6.97 -0.26 5.57
N ALA A 124 -6.37 0.48 4.66
CA ALA A 124 -6.61 0.32 3.24
C ALA A 124 -5.30 0.31 2.47
N ASP A 125 -5.17 -0.62 1.51
CA ASP A 125 -4.01 -0.73 0.64
C ASP A 125 -4.40 -0.51 -0.82
N SER A 126 -3.59 0.26 -1.53
CA SER A 126 -3.77 0.56 -2.94
C SER A 126 -3.15 -0.53 -3.81
N LYS A 127 -3.84 -0.90 -4.90
CA LYS A 127 -3.35 -1.85 -5.89
C LYS A 127 -3.68 -1.38 -7.30
N LEU A 128 -2.74 -1.55 -8.23
CA LEU A 128 -2.96 -1.12 -9.62
C LEU A 128 -4.16 -1.79 -10.28
N SER A 129 -4.48 -3.03 -9.90
CA SER A 129 -5.64 -3.76 -10.43
C SER A 129 -6.34 -4.60 -9.37
N GLN A 130 -7.60 -4.97 -9.61
CA GLN A 130 -8.35 -5.87 -8.73
C GLN A 130 -7.61 -7.20 -8.50
N ASN A 131 -7.01 -7.75 -9.57
CA ASN A 131 -6.35 -9.06 -9.53
C ASN A 131 -4.95 -9.01 -8.89
N THR A 132 -4.46 -7.82 -8.53
CA THR A 132 -3.19 -7.71 -7.81
C THR A 132 -3.39 -8.18 -6.37
N ASN A 133 -2.68 -9.24 -6.01
CA ASN A 133 -2.74 -9.82 -4.67
C ASN A 133 -2.19 -8.86 -3.60
N LEU A 134 -2.70 -9.02 -2.38
CA LEU A 134 -2.08 -8.45 -1.19
C LEU A 134 -0.73 -9.14 -0.94
N THR A 135 0.19 -8.44 -0.29
CA THR A 135 1.42 -9.08 0.20
C THR A 135 1.10 -9.99 1.39
N GLY A 136 1.98 -10.94 1.71
CA GLY A 136 1.72 -11.89 2.80
C GLY A 136 1.39 -11.24 4.15
N GLY A 137 2.06 -10.13 4.50
CA GLY A 137 1.75 -9.38 5.73
C GLY A 137 0.39 -8.68 5.68
N GLN A 138 0.01 -8.13 4.52
CA GLN A 138 -1.30 -7.52 4.29
C GLN A 138 -2.43 -8.57 4.35
N GLU A 139 -2.22 -9.76 3.76
CA GLU A 139 -3.18 -10.86 3.87
C GLU A 139 -3.37 -11.33 5.31
N LEU A 140 -2.29 -11.41 6.10
CA LEU A 140 -2.38 -11.77 7.52
C LEU A 140 -3.15 -10.71 8.31
N ALA A 141 -2.95 -9.43 8.02
CA ALA A 141 -3.71 -8.34 8.63
C ALA A 141 -5.19 -8.38 8.26
N GLN A 142 -5.52 -8.67 7.00
CA GLN A 142 -6.89 -8.84 6.52
C GLN A 142 -7.58 -10.06 7.16
N LYS A 143 -6.92 -11.21 7.23
CA LYS A 143 -7.44 -12.41 7.91
C LYS A 143 -7.60 -12.20 9.43
N GLY A 144 -6.83 -11.28 9.99
CA GLY A 144 -6.84 -10.91 11.40
C GLY A 144 -7.74 -9.72 11.76
N ILE A 145 -8.66 -9.29 10.89
CA ILE A 145 -9.64 -8.23 11.23
C ILE A 145 -10.32 -8.56 12.57
N GLY A 146 -10.44 -7.55 13.43
CA GLY A 146 -10.94 -7.67 14.80
C GLY A 146 -9.84 -7.82 15.85
N ASN A 147 -8.64 -8.29 15.45
CA ASN A 147 -7.47 -8.36 16.32
C ASN A 147 -6.72 -7.02 16.36
N ASN A 148 -5.75 -6.93 17.27
CA ASN A 148 -4.87 -5.78 17.33
C ASN A 148 -3.65 -5.95 16.40
N LEU A 149 -3.24 -4.84 15.80
CA LEU A 149 -1.96 -4.66 15.14
C LEU A 149 -1.01 -3.89 16.05
N VAL A 150 0.28 -4.22 16.00
CA VAL A 150 1.32 -3.50 16.76
C VAL A 150 1.99 -2.51 15.84
N ILE A 151 2.02 -1.23 16.23
CA ILE A 151 2.63 -0.15 15.45
C ILE A 151 4.15 -0.33 15.48
N ARG A 152 4.75 -0.47 14.29
CA ARG A 152 6.21 -0.51 14.10
C ARG A 152 6.78 0.89 13.92
N SER A 153 6.08 1.73 13.15
CA SER A 153 6.54 3.07 12.78
C SER A 153 7.12 3.84 13.97
N THR A 154 8.09 4.71 13.69
CA THR A 154 8.42 5.79 14.61
C THR A 154 7.18 6.62 14.93
N ILE A 155 7.28 7.51 15.92
CA ILE A 155 6.15 8.33 16.35
C ILE A 155 5.54 9.07 15.15
N ILE A 156 4.23 8.90 14.94
CA ILE A 156 3.45 9.66 13.96
C ILE A 156 2.57 10.62 14.74
N SER A 157 2.83 11.92 14.60
CA SER A 157 2.10 12.98 15.31
C SER A 157 1.17 13.80 14.43
N GLN A 158 1.16 13.56 13.11
CA GLN A 158 0.33 14.31 12.16
C GLN A 158 -0.35 13.38 11.17
N ASP A 159 -1.51 13.81 10.67
CA ASP A 159 -2.23 13.14 9.59
C ASP A 159 -1.67 13.51 8.19
N ALA A 160 -2.23 12.91 7.15
CA ALA A 160 -1.83 13.16 5.76
C ALA A 160 -2.06 14.61 5.32
N ASN A 161 -3.00 15.33 5.95
CA ASN A 161 -3.23 16.77 5.77
C ASN A 161 -2.32 17.65 6.63
N LYS A 162 -1.33 17.07 7.31
CA LYS A 162 -0.42 17.77 8.24
C LYS A 162 -1.13 18.41 9.44
N VAL A 163 -2.27 17.86 9.82
CA VAL A 163 -2.98 18.25 11.05
C VAL A 163 -2.50 17.36 12.19
N ASP A 164 -2.22 17.97 13.34
CA ASP A 164 -1.77 17.22 14.52
C ASP A 164 -2.81 16.19 14.97
N LEU A 165 -2.32 14.99 15.30
CA LEU A 165 -3.10 13.94 15.91
C LEU A 165 -3.35 14.27 17.38
N VAL A 166 -4.57 14.02 17.84
CA VAL A 166 -4.93 14.27 19.25
C VAL A 166 -4.12 13.39 20.18
N THR A 167 -3.94 12.12 19.80
CA THR A 167 -2.99 11.20 20.41
C THR A 167 -2.09 10.63 19.31
N PRO A 168 -0.77 10.88 19.34
CA PRO A 168 0.17 10.33 18.37
C PRO A 168 0.19 8.79 18.38
N LEU A 169 0.43 8.18 17.21
CA LEU A 169 0.71 6.76 17.12
C LEU A 169 2.15 6.52 17.59
N GLN A 170 2.31 5.68 18.60
CA GLN A 170 3.59 5.36 19.23
C GLN A 170 4.06 3.97 18.80
N SER A 171 5.37 3.80 18.61
CA SER A 171 5.95 2.48 18.34
C SER A 171 5.67 1.53 19.51
N GLY A 172 5.30 0.28 19.21
CA GLY A 172 4.92 -0.74 20.18
C GLY A 172 3.49 -0.64 20.69
N ALA A 173 2.75 0.43 20.37
CA ALA A 173 1.34 0.52 20.73
C ALA A 173 0.51 -0.51 19.97
N SER A 174 -0.45 -1.12 20.67
CA SER A 174 -1.38 -2.10 20.13
C SER A 174 -2.71 -1.42 19.82
N VAL A 175 -3.15 -1.48 18.57
CA VAL A 175 -4.37 -0.82 18.09
C VAL A 175 -5.28 -1.83 17.39
N LYS A 176 -6.58 -1.77 17.68
CA LYS A 176 -7.55 -2.68 17.07
C LYS A 176 -7.72 -2.37 15.58
N ASN A 177 -7.54 -3.36 14.72
CA ASN A 177 -7.87 -3.27 13.30
C ASN A 177 -9.32 -3.68 13.07
N SER A 178 -10.22 -2.74 12.78
CA SER A 178 -11.65 -3.00 12.64
C SER A 178 -12.07 -3.40 11.22
N ALA A 179 -11.30 -3.00 10.21
CA ALA A 179 -11.53 -3.42 8.82
C ALA A 179 -10.25 -3.28 7.99
N PHE A 180 -10.17 -4.05 6.90
CA PHE A 180 -9.10 -3.96 5.92
C PHE A 180 -9.73 -3.92 4.53
N TYR A 181 -9.37 -2.93 3.73
CA TYR A 181 -9.86 -2.76 2.35
C TYR A 181 -8.72 -2.77 1.34
N LYS A 182 -8.98 -3.33 0.16
CA LYS A 182 -8.14 -3.17 -1.02
C LYS A 182 -8.79 -2.15 -1.95
N VAL A 183 -8.14 -1.01 -2.14
CA VAL A 183 -8.54 0.01 -3.11
C VAL A 183 -7.79 -0.26 -4.41
N TYR A 184 -8.50 -0.53 -5.50
CA TYR A 184 -7.86 -0.97 -6.73
C TYR A 184 -8.25 -0.15 -7.97
N GLY A 185 -7.31 -0.11 -8.92
CA GLY A 185 -7.46 0.56 -10.19
C GLY A 185 -7.78 -0.34 -11.37
N ASP A 186 -7.74 0.24 -12.57
CA ASP A 186 -7.94 -0.41 -13.88
C ASP A 186 -6.62 -0.89 -14.53
N GLY A 187 -5.50 -0.82 -13.81
CA GLY A 187 -4.15 -1.05 -14.32
C GLY A 187 -3.56 0.14 -15.09
N LYS A 188 -4.31 1.23 -15.27
CA LYS A 188 -3.89 2.46 -15.99
C LYS A 188 -3.90 3.69 -15.10
N GLY A 189 -3.96 3.50 -13.78
CA GLY A 189 -3.93 4.57 -12.79
C GLY A 189 -5.29 5.22 -12.50
N ASN A 190 -6.41 4.64 -12.93
CA ASN A 190 -7.74 5.11 -12.56
C ASN A 190 -8.35 4.22 -11.48
N PHE A 191 -8.99 4.85 -10.49
CA PHE A 191 -9.79 4.14 -9.50
C PHE A 191 -10.88 3.31 -10.18
N SER A 192 -11.02 2.05 -9.75
CA SER A 192 -12.02 1.11 -10.27
C SER A 192 -12.93 0.55 -9.19
N GLY A 193 -12.43 0.32 -7.98
CA GLY A 193 -13.27 -0.22 -6.91
C GLY A 193 -12.55 -0.42 -5.59
N ILE A 194 -13.32 -0.93 -4.63
CA ILE A 194 -12.90 -1.28 -3.27
C ILE A 194 -13.47 -2.65 -2.95
N GLU A 195 -12.67 -3.52 -2.33
CA GLU A 195 -13.11 -4.81 -1.77
C GLU A 195 -12.54 -5.08 -0.39
#